data_AF-A0A9X8VDF9-F1
#
_entry.id   AF-A0A9X8VDF9-F1
#
_cell.length_a   1.000
_cell.length_b   1.000
_cell.length_c   1.000
_cell.angle_alpha   90.00
_cell.angle_beta   90.00
_cell.angle_gamma   90.00
#
_symmetry.space_group_name_H-M   'P 1'
#
loop_
_entity.id
_entity.type
_entity.pdbx_description
1 polymer ?
#
loop_
_entity_poly.entity_id
_entity_poly.type
_entity_poly.pdbx_seq_one_letter_code
_entity_poly.pdbx_strand_id
1 'polypeptide(L)'
;KTDLTILHCILDNPDACIDDGIRAVSARCYSSPSTLVRLAKKLGFRGYLELVYFIKFNLTMAPAYQAERPTSAAPPAQQAQFLDLLDSGKILIHGSGFSQLVAQYMYNKFMTLGVDSYLSL
;
A
#
# COMPACT_ATOMS: atom_id res chain seq x y z
N LYS A 1 16.64 -23.11 -7.82
CA LYS A 1 16.44 -23.86 -6.56
C LYS A 1 16.82 -22.99 -5.36
N THR A 2 18.05 -22.48 -5.28
CA THR A 2 18.52 -21.60 -4.19
C THR A 2 17.72 -20.30 -4.01
N ASP A 3 17.34 -19.61 -5.10
CA ASP A 3 16.54 -18.37 -5.03
C ASP A 3 15.21 -18.56 -4.27
N LEU A 4 14.51 -19.67 -4.53
CA LEU A 4 13.24 -19.97 -3.85
C LEU A 4 13.45 -20.29 -2.37
N THR A 5 14.52 -21.01 -2.02
CA THR A 5 14.86 -21.29 -0.62
C THR A 5 15.07 -19.99 0.17
N ILE A 6 15.78 -19.02 -0.42
CA ILE A 6 15.98 -17.71 0.20
C ILE A 6 14.66 -16.97 0.36
N LEU A 7 13.81 -16.96 -0.68
CA LEU A 7 12.52 -16.26 -0.62
C LEU A 7 11.56 -16.89 0.40
N HIS A 8 11.49 -18.22 0.46
CA HIS A 8 10.71 -18.93 1.49
C HIS A 8 11.23 -18.61 2.90
N CYS A 9 12.55 -18.63 3.10
CA CYS A 9 13.15 -18.27 4.38
C CYS A 9 12.77 -16.85 4.84
N ILE A 10 12.69 -15.89 3.91
CA ILE A 10 12.28 -14.50 4.23
C ILE A 10 10.78 -14.41 4.46
N LEU A 11 9.98 -15.12 3.68
CA LEU A 11 8.52 -15.10 3.77
C LEU A 11 8.01 -15.73 5.09
N ASP A 12 8.66 -16.81 5.54
CA ASP A 12 8.27 -17.54 6.75
C ASP A 12 8.47 -16.69 8.01
N ASN A 13 9.55 -15.90 8.07
CA ASN A 13 9.81 -15.01 9.21
C ASN A 13 10.72 -13.84 8.81
N PRO A 14 10.14 -12.73 8.31
CA PRO A 14 10.90 -11.57 7.88
C PRO A 14 11.51 -10.80 9.06
N ASP A 15 10.89 -10.82 10.24
CA ASP A 15 11.42 -10.15 11.44
C ASP A 15 12.74 -10.77 11.88
N ALA A 16 12.78 -12.11 12.02
CA ALA A 16 14.02 -12.81 12.32
C ALA A 16 15.11 -12.54 11.27
N CYS A 17 14.73 -12.41 9.99
CA CYS A 17 15.68 -12.09 8.93
C CYS A 17 16.30 -10.68 9.05
N ILE A 18 15.54 -9.72 9.59
CA ILE A 18 16.03 -8.37 9.88
C ILE A 18 16.99 -8.42 11.07
N ASP A 19 16.59 -9.10 12.15
CA ASP A 19 17.35 -9.16 13.41
C ASP A 19 18.67 -9.94 13.26
N ASP A 20 18.62 -11.10 12.61
CA ASP A 20 19.78 -11.96 12.37
C ASP A 20 20.75 -11.36 11.34
N GLY A 21 20.21 -10.57 10.41
CA GLY A 21 20.94 -9.96 9.31
C GLY A 21 21.44 -10.96 8.24
N ILE A 22 21.98 -10.41 7.15
CA ILE A 22 22.26 -11.16 5.92
C ILE A 22 23.23 -12.35 6.10
N ARG A 23 24.19 -12.26 7.02
CA ARG A 23 25.21 -13.32 7.21
C ARG A 23 24.57 -14.58 7.79
N ALA A 24 23.83 -14.45 8.87
CA ALA A 24 23.14 -15.57 9.50
C ALA A 24 22.06 -16.15 8.59
N VAL A 25 21.28 -15.30 7.90
CA VAL A 25 20.26 -15.77 6.95
C VAL A 25 20.89 -16.48 5.75
N SER A 26 22.03 -16.02 5.25
CA SER A 26 22.74 -16.71 4.18
C SER A 26 23.22 -18.12 4.60
N ALA A 27 23.71 -18.27 5.83
CA ALA A 27 24.12 -19.57 6.37
C ALA A 27 22.95 -20.55 6.48
N ARG A 28 21.79 -20.08 6.96
CA ARG A 28 20.53 -20.87 7.01
C ARG A 28 20.06 -21.31 5.62
N CYS A 29 20.31 -20.48 4.61
CA CYS A 29 19.98 -20.77 3.22
C CYS A 29 21.08 -21.54 2.47
N TYR A 30 22.11 -22.05 3.16
CA TYR A 30 23.29 -22.70 2.57
C TYR A 30 23.89 -21.89 1.41
N SER A 31 23.96 -20.57 1.60
CA SER A 31 24.28 -19.58 0.57
C SER A 31 25.26 -18.54 1.10
N SER A 32 25.83 -17.73 0.19
CA SER A 32 26.67 -16.59 0.56
C SER A 32 25.85 -15.29 0.70
N PRO A 33 26.30 -14.30 1.50
CA PRO A 33 25.67 -12.99 1.52
C PRO A 33 25.59 -12.33 0.13
N SER A 34 26.61 -12.52 -0.70
CA SER A 34 26.62 -12.02 -2.09
C SER A 34 25.52 -12.64 -2.95
N THR A 35 25.12 -13.89 -2.68
CA THR A 35 24.02 -14.56 -3.38
C THR A 35 22.68 -13.90 -3.06
N LEU A 36 22.44 -13.60 -1.77
CA LEU A 36 21.23 -12.91 -1.33
C LEU A 36 21.14 -11.48 -1.88
N VAL A 37 22.27 -10.74 -1.90
CA VAL A 37 22.31 -9.41 -2.52
C VAL A 37 22.04 -9.48 -4.03
N ARG A 38 22.63 -10.45 -4.73
CA ARG A 38 22.38 -10.64 -6.17
C ARG A 38 20.94 -11.00 -6.45
N LEU A 39 20.30 -11.82 -5.60
CA LEU A 39 18.88 -12.12 -5.69
C LEU A 39 18.04 -10.85 -5.53
N ALA A 40 18.30 -10.05 -4.50
CA ALA A 40 17.59 -8.79 -4.29
C ALA A 40 17.71 -7.85 -5.51
N LYS A 41 18.93 -7.71 -6.06
CA LYS A 41 19.18 -6.93 -7.28
C LYS A 41 18.48 -7.49 -8.51
N LYS A 42 18.47 -8.81 -8.68
CA LYS A 42 17.75 -9.50 -9.77
C LYS A 42 16.25 -9.24 -9.72
N LEU A 43 15.69 -9.02 -8.53
CA LEU A 43 14.28 -8.68 -8.31
C LEU A 43 14.00 -7.16 -8.33
N GLY A 44 14.99 -6.32 -8.63
CA GLY A 44 14.83 -4.87 -8.74
C GLY A 44 15.05 -4.07 -7.45
N PHE A 45 15.48 -4.73 -6.37
CA PHE A 45 15.83 -4.06 -5.11
C PHE A 45 17.31 -3.65 -5.08
N ARG A 46 17.62 -2.56 -4.40
CA ARG A 46 18.97 -2.03 -4.16
C ARG A 46 19.82 -3.01 -3.34
N GLY A 47 19.19 -3.79 -2.44
CA GLY A 47 19.90 -4.77 -1.61
C GLY A 47 18.98 -5.66 -0.78
N TYR A 48 19.60 -6.54 0.02
CA TYR A 48 18.92 -7.56 0.80
C TYR A 48 17.88 -7.00 1.78
N LEU A 49 18.23 -5.99 2.59
CA LEU A 49 17.29 -5.45 3.58
C LEU A 49 16.04 -4.85 2.92
N GLU A 50 16.19 -4.18 1.78
CA GLU A 50 15.05 -3.62 1.06
C GLU A 50 14.09 -4.72 0.57
N LEU A 51 14.62 -5.84 0.07
CA LEU A 51 13.81 -7.02 -0.26
C LEU A 51 13.06 -7.56 0.97
N VAL A 52 13.74 -7.71 2.12
CA VAL A 52 13.12 -8.25 3.35
C VAL A 52 12.03 -7.33 3.87
N TYR A 53 12.28 -6.02 3.90
CA TYR A 53 11.26 -5.04 4.31
C TYR A 53 10.09 -4.98 3.34
N PHE A 54 10.34 -5.09 2.03
CA PHE A 54 9.27 -5.18 1.05
C PHE A 54 8.36 -6.38 1.34
N ILE A 55 8.93 -7.56 1.53
CA ILE A 55 8.18 -8.79 1.87
C ILE A 55 7.42 -8.60 3.19
N LYS A 56 8.10 -8.08 4.23
CA LYS A 56 7.50 -7.81 5.53
C LYS A 56 6.23 -6.96 5.42
N PHE A 57 6.33 -5.81 4.78
CA PHE A 57 5.25 -4.81 4.82
C PHE A 57 4.21 -4.96 3.72
N ASN A 58 4.55 -5.55 2.58
CA ASN A 58 3.64 -5.66 1.44
C ASN A 58 3.03 -7.05 1.28
N LEU A 59 3.68 -8.11 1.79
CA LEU A 59 3.23 -9.48 1.57
C LEU A 59 2.81 -10.18 2.87
N THR A 60 3.55 -10.03 3.96
CA THR A 60 3.24 -10.71 5.23
C THR A 60 2.40 -9.86 6.18
N MET A 61 2.71 -8.57 6.30
CA MET A 61 1.99 -7.61 7.13
C MET A 61 1.12 -6.67 6.31
N ALA A 62 0.82 -7.04 5.05
CA ALA A 62 0.01 -6.22 4.16
C ALA A 62 -1.16 -5.64 4.95
N PRO A 63 -1.19 -4.31 5.21
CA PRO A 63 -2.43 -3.72 5.65
C PRO A 63 -3.43 -4.05 4.55
N ALA A 64 -4.68 -4.30 4.91
CA ALA A 64 -5.78 -4.58 3.97
C ALA A 64 -5.90 -3.57 2.80
N TYR A 65 -5.11 -2.49 2.83
CA TYR A 65 -4.89 -1.50 1.79
C TYR A 65 -4.42 -2.03 0.41
N GLN A 66 -3.72 -3.16 0.31
CA GLN A 66 -3.25 -3.65 -1.01
C GLN A 66 -4.20 -4.64 -1.71
N ALA A 67 -5.39 -4.91 -1.14
CA ALA A 67 -6.46 -5.64 -1.83
C ALA A 67 -7.43 -4.70 -2.58
N GLU A 68 -7.31 -3.38 -2.43
CA GLU A 68 -8.06 -2.43 -3.26
C GLU A 68 -7.25 -2.13 -4.51
N ARG A 69 -7.26 -3.10 -5.44
CA ARG A 69 -7.31 -2.75 -6.87
C ARG A 69 -8.35 -1.64 -6.98
N PRO A 70 -8.12 -0.50 -7.67
CA PRO A 70 -9.12 0.55 -7.76
C PRO A 70 -10.44 -0.12 -8.13
N THR A 71 -11.36 -0.12 -7.18
CA THR A 71 -12.70 -0.67 -7.35
C THR A 71 -13.17 -0.11 -8.67
N SER A 72 -13.55 -1.00 -9.59
CA SER A 72 -14.12 -0.65 -10.89
C SER A 72 -14.94 0.61 -10.72
N ALA A 73 -14.63 1.65 -11.49
CA ALA A 73 -15.35 2.92 -11.43
C ALA A 73 -16.85 2.62 -11.34
N ALA A 74 -17.56 3.32 -10.45
CA ALA A 74 -18.99 3.14 -10.27
C ALA A 74 -19.68 3.08 -11.65
N PRO A 75 -20.66 2.18 -11.86
CA PRO A 75 -21.37 2.09 -13.13
C PRO A 75 -21.78 3.48 -13.64
N PRO A 76 -21.73 3.74 -14.97
CA PRO A 76 -22.00 5.07 -15.51
C PRO A 76 -23.34 5.67 -15.05
N ALA A 77 -24.35 4.82 -14.81
CA ALA A 77 -25.64 5.24 -14.26
C ALA A 77 -25.54 5.81 -12.83
N GLN A 78 -24.74 5.21 -11.96
CA GLN A 78 -24.51 5.73 -10.61
C GLN A 78 -23.70 7.03 -10.63
N GLN A 79 -22.76 7.16 -11.56
CA GLN A 79 -22.01 8.40 -11.75
C GLN A 79 -22.93 9.53 -12.20
N ALA A 80 -23.79 9.30 -13.20
CA ALA A 80 -24.76 10.28 -13.67
C ALA A 80 -25.72 10.70 -12.56
N GLN A 81 -26.29 9.75 -11.81
CA GLN A 81 -27.15 10.05 -10.67
C GLN A 81 -26.43 10.87 -9.60
N PHE A 82 -25.15 10.58 -9.34
CA PHE A 82 -24.36 11.34 -8.39
C PHE A 82 -24.14 12.79 -8.87
N LEU A 83 -23.82 12.99 -10.14
CA LEU A 83 -23.66 14.33 -10.72
C LEU A 83 -24.97 15.13 -10.63
N ASP A 84 -26.12 14.53 -10.91
CA ASP A 84 -27.43 15.18 -10.76
C ASP A 84 -27.69 15.61 -9.30
N LEU A 85 -27.27 14.80 -8.33
CA LEU A 85 -27.36 15.11 -6.91
C LEU A 85 -26.38 16.22 -6.49
N LEU A 86 -25.19 16.29 -7.09
CA LEU A 86 -24.22 17.36 -6.85
C LEU A 86 -24.74 18.71 -7.33
N ASP A 87 -25.42 18.73 -8.48
CA ASP A 87 -25.91 19.98 -9.10
C ASP A 87 -27.15 20.55 -8.39
N SER A 88 -27.98 19.68 -7.80
CA SER A 88 -29.27 20.07 -7.20
C SER A 88 -29.28 20.08 -5.67
N GLY A 89 -28.31 19.41 -5.04
CA GLY A 89 -28.30 19.16 -3.60
C GLY A 89 -27.37 20.07 -2.81
N LYS A 90 -27.47 19.94 -1.47
CA LYS A 90 -26.48 20.45 -0.53
C LYS A 90 -25.70 19.28 0.06
N ILE A 91 -24.38 19.40 0.10
CA ILE A 91 -23.51 18.30 0.54
C ILE A 91 -22.92 18.62 1.90
N LEU A 92 -23.15 17.74 2.88
CA LEU A 92 -22.41 17.77 4.14
C LEU A 92 -21.25 16.78 4.07
N ILE A 93 -20.03 17.27 4.24
CA ILE A 93 -18.82 16.47 4.29
C ILE A 93 -18.38 16.36 5.75
N HIS A 94 -18.19 15.13 6.22
CA HIS A 94 -17.67 14.86 7.55
C HIS A 94 -16.56 13.81 7.50
N GLY A 95 -15.52 14.01 8.29
CA GLY A 95 -14.42 13.06 8.42
C GLY A 95 -13.60 13.34 9.67
N SER A 96 -13.32 12.29 10.43
CA SER A 96 -12.54 12.34 11.66
C SER A 96 -11.24 11.55 11.55
N GLY A 97 -10.25 11.88 12.39
CA GLY A 97 -8.94 11.23 12.37
C GLY A 97 -8.25 11.37 11.02
N PHE A 98 -7.83 10.26 10.41
CA PHE A 98 -7.19 10.28 9.09
C PHE A 98 -8.10 10.78 7.96
N SER A 99 -9.41 10.54 8.07
CA SER A 99 -10.38 10.95 7.04
C SER A 99 -10.66 12.45 7.04
N GLN A 100 -10.24 13.19 8.07
CA GLN A 100 -10.32 14.65 8.12
C GLN A 100 -9.58 15.30 6.93
N LEU A 101 -8.42 14.73 6.53
CA LEU A 101 -7.65 15.24 5.40
C LEU A 101 -8.41 15.11 4.07
N VAL A 102 -9.08 13.97 3.88
CA VAL A 102 -9.89 13.71 2.68
C VAL A 102 -11.14 14.59 2.67
N ALA A 103 -11.81 14.73 3.82
CA ALA A 103 -12.96 15.61 3.98
C ALA A 103 -12.61 17.07 3.63
N GLN A 104 -11.50 17.58 4.15
CA GLN A 104 -11.02 18.93 3.86
C GLN A 104 -10.69 19.11 2.38
N TYR A 105 -10.03 18.12 1.76
CA TYR A 105 -9.71 18.16 0.34
C TYR A 105 -10.98 18.21 -0.53
N MET A 106 -11.96 17.34 -0.26
CA MET A 106 -13.21 17.29 -1.02
C MET A 106 -14.00 18.60 -0.88
N TYR A 107 -14.06 19.17 0.32
CA TYR A 107 -14.69 20.47 0.55
C TYR A 107 -14.05 21.57 -0.32
N ASN A 108 -12.72 21.67 -0.30
CA ASN A 108 -12.00 22.65 -1.11
C ASN A 108 -12.24 22.44 -2.61
N LYS A 109 -12.31 21.18 -3.05
CA LYS A 109 -12.57 20.83 -4.44
C LYS A 109 -13.98 21.25 -4.86
N PHE A 110 -14.99 20.95 -4.06
CA PHE A 110 -16.38 21.34 -4.33
C PHE A 110 -16.57 22.85 -4.33
N MET A 111 -15.93 23.56 -3.40
CA MET A 111 -15.90 25.03 -3.41
C MET A 111 -15.30 25.58 -4.70
N THR A 112 -14.23 24.97 -5.22
CA THR A 112 -13.60 25.38 -6.51
C THR A 112 -14.53 25.11 -7.70
N LEU A 113 -15.38 24.09 -7.62
CA LEU A 113 -16.34 23.73 -8.67
C LEU A 113 -17.68 24.47 -8.54
N GLY A 114 -17.88 25.27 -7.49
CA GLY A 114 -19.14 25.98 -7.24
C GLY A 114 -20.27 25.12 -6.67
N VAL A 115 -19.94 23.95 -6.11
CA VAL A 115 -20.92 23.03 -5.52
C VAL A 115 -21.24 23.45 -4.07
N ASP A 116 -22.53 23.55 -3.73
CA ASP A 116 -23.02 23.96 -2.40
C ASP A 116 -22.72 22.87 -1.36
N SER A 117 -21.65 23.09 -0.58
CA SER A 117 -21.11 22.11 0.35
C SER A 117 -20.71 22.73 1.70
N TYR A 118 -20.80 21.91 2.75
CA TYR A 118 -20.55 22.25 4.14
C TYR A 118 -19.58 21.22 4.73
N LEU A 119 -18.65 21.67 5.56
CA LEU A 119 -17.70 20.82 6.25
C LEU A 119 -18.04 20.76 7.74
N SER A 120 -18.11 19.54 8.29
CA SER A 120 -18.20 19.26 9.73
C SER A 120 -17.01 18.38 10.11
N LEU A 121 -16.24 18.76 11.13
CA LEU A 121 -15.05 18.02 11.58
C LEU A 121 -15.28 17.34 12.91
#